data_AF-A0A1Q9MUC7-F1
#
_entry.id   AF-A0A1Q9MUC7-F1
#
_cell.length_a   1.000
_cell.length_b   1.000
_cell.length_c   1.000
_cell.angle_alpha   90.00
_cell.angle_beta   90.00
_cell.angle_gamma   90.00
#
_symmetry.space_group_name_H-M   'P 1'
#
loop_
_entity.id
_entity.type
_entity.pdbx_description
1 polymer ?
#
loop_
_entity_poly.entity_id
_entity_poly.type
_entity_poly.pdbx_seq_one_letter_code
_entity_poly.pdbx_strand_id
1 'polypeptide(L)'
;MALGGFNLVDCEAIYTSLDIPVITVSVKNPDLPAMEAALKQHFQDAKERITLLRLMGPPLELEVDIGLGSYIVYFKPFGISAEIAQELLRVLCKRSKVPEPLRLAHLIASIL
;
A
#
# COMPACT_ATOMS: atom_id res chain seq x y z
N MET A 1 4.41 -1.99 3.32
CA MET A 1 3.08 -1.48 3.71
C MET A 1 2.78 -2.10 5.05
N ALA A 2 2.06 -1.42 5.94
CA ALA A 2 1.76 -1.94 7.28
C ALA A 2 0.36 -2.55 7.34
N LEU A 3 0.21 -3.65 8.07
CA LEU A 3 -1.08 -4.19 8.52
C LEU A 3 -1.22 -3.98 10.03
N GLY A 4 -2.44 -3.77 10.52
CA GLY A 4 -2.68 -3.58 11.97
C GLY A 4 -1.86 -2.46 12.60
N GLY A 5 -1.56 -1.40 11.85
CA GLY A 5 -0.75 -0.25 12.28
C GLY A 5 0.75 -0.40 12.05
N PHE A 6 1.37 -1.49 12.53
CA PHE A 6 2.83 -1.60 12.59
C PHE A 6 3.41 -2.93 12.09
N ASN A 7 2.58 -3.85 11.58
CA ASN A 7 3.08 -5.08 10.98
C ASN A 7 3.58 -4.77 9.56
N LEU A 8 4.85 -4.41 9.44
CA LEU A 8 5.45 -4.11 8.15
C LEU A 8 5.58 -5.37 7.31
N VAL A 9 5.04 -5.29 6.11
CA VAL A 9 5.07 -6.35 5.11
C VAL A 9 6.13 -6.02 4.07
N ASP A 10 7.05 -6.96 3.88
CA ASP A 10 8.04 -6.95 2.80
C ASP A 10 7.36 -7.41 1.50
N CYS A 11 6.92 -6.45 0.69
CA CYS A 11 6.24 -6.74 -0.56
C CYS A 11 7.18 -7.28 -1.64
N GLU A 12 8.49 -6.99 -1.55
CA GLU A 12 9.49 -7.50 -2.49
C GLU A 12 9.75 -8.99 -2.23
N ALA A 13 9.84 -9.39 -0.95
CA ALA A 13 9.93 -10.79 -0.56
C ALA A 13 8.66 -11.59 -0.94
N ILE A 14 7.47 -11.00 -0.80
CA ILE A 14 6.22 -11.65 -1.24
C ILE A 14 6.24 -11.89 -2.75
N TYR A 15 6.56 -10.86 -3.53
CA TYR A 15 6.67 -11.02 -4.99
C TYR A 15 7.69 -12.11 -5.35
N THR A 16 8.89 -12.05 -4.78
CA THR A 16 9.98 -12.99 -5.09
C THR A 16 9.64 -14.43 -4.71
N SER A 17 8.88 -14.65 -3.63
CA SER A 17 8.52 -15.99 -3.16
C SER A 17 7.35 -16.61 -3.91
N LEU A 18 6.41 -15.79 -4.39
CA LEU A 18 5.17 -16.27 -5.03
C LEU A 18 5.19 -16.13 -6.55
N ASP A 19 6.11 -15.35 -7.11
CA ASP A 19 6.15 -14.93 -8.51
C ASP A 19 4.84 -14.25 -8.96
N ILE A 20 4.12 -13.64 -8.01
CA ILE A 20 2.87 -12.92 -8.22
C ILE A 20 3.11 -11.44 -7.93
N PRO A 21 2.83 -10.54 -8.88
CA PRO A 21 2.97 -9.10 -8.67
C PRO A 21 2.19 -8.57 -7.47
N VAL A 22 2.78 -7.62 -6.76
CA VAL A 22 2.17 -6.99 -5.59
C VAL A 22 2.00 -5.50 -5.83
N ILE A 23 0.84 -4.94 -5.48
CA ILE A 23 0.59 -3.51 -5.49
C ILE A 23 0.09 -3.09 -4.11
N THR A 24 0.82 -2.20 -3.46
CA THR A 24 0.33 -1.53 -2.25
C THR A 24 -0.48 -0.30 -2.63
N VAL A 25 -1.61 -0.03 -1.98
CA VAL A 25 -2.46 1.14 -2.26
C VAL A 25 -2.87 1.81 -0.96
N SER A 26 -2.84 3.14 -0.93
CA SER A 26 -3.22 3.98 0.22
C SER A 26 -3.99 5.21 -0.25
N VAL A 27 -5.05 5.58 0.48
CA VAL A 27 -5.89 6.76 0.17
C VAL A 27 -5.28 8.07 0.67
N LYS A 28 -4.28 7.99 1.55
CA LYS A 28 -3.51 9.13 2.07
C LYS A 28 -2.03 8.90 1.84
N ASN A 29 -1.29 9.98 1.66
CA ASN A 29 0.17 9.90 1.57
C ASN A 29 0.72 9.36 2.88
N PRO A 30 1.47 8.25 2.88
CA PRO A 30 2.12 7.74 4.08
C PRO A 30 3.16 8.76 4.61
N ASP A 31 3.03 9.15 5.88
CA ASP A 31 4.02 9.96 6.57
C ASP A 31 5.15 9.07 7.09
N LEU A 32 6.14 8.81 6.23
CA LEU A 32 7.28 7.95 6.56
C LEU A 32 8.05 8.46 7.81
N PRO A 33 8.34 9.77 7.97
CA PRO A 33 8.93 10.29 9.20
C PRO A 33 8.13 9.98 10.47
N ALA A 34 6.81 10.20 10.46
CA ALA A 34 5.97 9.90 11.61
C ALA A 34 5.92 8.40 11.92
N MET A 35 5.87 7.56 10.87
CA MET A 35 5.96 6.11 11.02
C MET A 35 7.30 5.66 11.63
N GLU A 36 8.42 6.20 11.16
CA GLU A 36 9.75 5.91 11.74
C GLU A 36 9.82 6.33 13.21
N ALA A 37 9.29 7.50 13.57
CA ALA A 37 9.27 7.99 14.94
C ALA A 37 8.45 7.06 15.86
N ALA A 38 7.26 6.65 15.43
CA ALA A 38 6.41 5.71 16.17
C ALA A 38 7.08 4.34 16.34
N LEU A 39 7.74 3.83 15.30
CA LEU A 39 8.49 2.57 15.38
C LEU A 39 9.60 2.65 16.44
N LYS A 40 10.40 3.72 16.45
CA LYS A 40 11.49 3.91 17.43
C LYS A 40 10.98 3.98 18.87
N GLN A 41 9.77 4.52 19.09
CA GLN A 41 9.21 4.71 20.43
C GLN A 41 8.57 3.45 21.00
N HIS A 42 7.99 2.60 20.15
CA HIS A 42 7.11 1.52 20.62
C HIS A 42 7.67 0.11 20.41
N PHE A 43 8.77 -0.06 19.68
CA PHE A 43 9.28 -1.38 19.29
C PHE A 43 10.76 -1.56 19.62
N GLN A 44 11.12 -2.71 20.22
CA GLN A 44 12.51 -3.05 20.50
C GLN A 44 13.28 -3.41 19.22
N ASP A 45 12.60 -3.98 18.23
CA ASP A 45 13.07 -4.34 16.89
C ASP A 45 12.92 -3.18 15.88
N ALA A 46 12.79 -1.94 16.35
CA ALA A 46 12.54 -0.78 15.50
C ALA A 46 13.54 -0.62 14.35
N LYS A 47 14.82 -0.98 14.55
CA LYS A 47 15.86 -0.87 13.52
C LYS A 47 15.52 -1.70 12.28
N GLU A 48 15.13 -2.95 12.46
CA GLU A 48 14.80 -3.87 11.36
C GLU A 48 13.56 -3.38 10.60
N ARG A 49 12.53 -2.97 11.36
CA ARG A 49 11.31 -2.39 10.81
C ARG A 49 11.57 -1.13 9.99
N ILE A 50 12.42 -0.23 10.49
CA ILE A 50 12.78 1.01 9.79
C ILE A 50 13.57 0.71 8.52
N THR A 51 14.46 -0.28 8.54
CA THR A 51 15.17 -0.73 7.33
C THR A 51 14.17 -1.18 6.26
N LEU A 52 13.20 -2.03 6.62
CA LEU A 52 12.13 -2.46 5.70
C LEU A 52 11.33 -1.26 5.18
N LEU A 53 10.94 -0.34 6.06
CA LEU A 53 10.19 0.87 5.67
C LEU A 53 10.95 1.71 4.65
N ARG A 54 12.27 1.85 4.81
CA ARG A 54 13.14 2.62 3.90
C ARG A 54 13.36 1.94 2.57
N LEU A 55 13.53 0.61 2.57
CA LEU A 55 13.64 -0.18 1.34
C LEU A 55 12.39 -0.02 0.46
N MET A 56 11.22 0.09 1.10
CA MET A 56 9.97 0.33 0.39
C MET A 56 9.86 1.72 -0.23
N GLY A 57 10.69 2.70 0.12
CA GLY A 57 10.71 4.03 -0.50
C GLY A 57 9.36 4.78 -0.52
N PRO A 58 9.30 5.96 -1.18
CA PRO A 58 8.06 6.69 -1.34
C PRO A 58 7.11 6.00 -2.34
N PRO A 59 5.79 6.11 -2.16
CA PRO A 59 4.82 5.66 -3.15
C PRO A 59 4.76 6.62 -4.35
N LEU A 60 4.22 6.11 -5.45
CA LEU A 60 3.79 6.88 -6.62
C LEU A 60 2.38 7.42 -6.39
N GLU A 61 2.05 8.52 -7.07
CA GLU A 61 0.72 9.12 -7.07
C GLU A 61 -0.04 8.75 -8.35
N LEU A 62 -1.34 8.49 -8.22
CA LEU A 62 -2.24 8.24 -9.34
C LEU A 62 -3.56 8.96 -9.10
N GLU A 63 -4.00 9.71 -10.10
CA GLU A 63 -5.37 10.19 -10.16
C GLU A 63 -6.31 9.09 -10.68
N VAL A 64 -7.38 8.81 -9.92
CA VAL A 64 -8.46 7.90 -10.30
C VAL A 64 -9.80 8.65 -10.30
N ASP A 65 -10.59 8.47 -11.35
CA ASP A 65 -11.97 8.95 -11.43
C ASP A 65 -12.92 7.81 -11.01
N ILE A 66 -13.79 8.10 -10.04
CA ILE A 66 -14.74 7.12 -9.50
C ILE A 66 -16.20 7.46 -9.83
N GLY A 67 -16.43 8.34 -10.81
CA GLY A 67 -17.76 8.79 -11.23
C GLY A 67 -18.39 9.84 -10.30
N LEU A 68 -17.72 10.19 -9.21
CA LEU A 68 -18.08 11.27 -8.27
C LEU A 68 -17.01 12.38 -8.23
N GLY A 69 -15.99 12.27 -9.08
CA GLY A 69 -14.84 13.17 -9.15
C GLY A 69 -13.51 12.41 -9.15
N SER A 70 -12.44 13.17 -9.42
CA SER A 70 -11.06 12.70 -9.40
C SER A 70 -10.48 12.68 -7.98
N TYR A 71 -9.71 11.65 -7.68
CA TYR A 71 -9.04 11.49 -6.39
C TYR A 71 -7.61 10.98 -6.56
N ILE A 72 -6.71 11.47 -5.71
CA ILE A 72 -5.34 10.95 -5.65
C ILE A 72 -5.29 9.72 -4.75
N VAL A 73 -4.67 8.67 -5.26
CA VAL A 73 -4.29 7.47 -4.52
C VAL A 73 -2.78 7.29 -4.59
N TYR A 74 -2.21 6.74 -3.53
CA TYR A 74 -0.79 6.47 -3.41
C TYR A 74 -0.57 4.98 -3.59
N PHE A 75 0.32 4.58 -4.48
CA PHE A 75 0.56 3.17 -4.75
C PHE A 75 2.03 2.84 -4.93
N LYS A 76 2.38 1.57 -4.79
CA LYS A 76 3.71 1.07 -5.12
C LYS A 76 3.64 -0.34 -5.72
N PRO A 77 4.12 -0.52 -6.96
CA PRO A 77 4.18 -1.83 -7.59
C PRO A 77 5.48 -2.57 -7.25
N PHE A 78 5.38 -3.90 -7.22
CA PHE A 78 6.49 -4.85 -7.10
C PHE A 78 6.28 -5.96 -8.12
N GLY A 79 7.31 -6.25 -8.93
CA GLY A 79 7.23 -7.26 -9.99
C GLY A 79 6.50 -6.84 -11.27
N ILE A 80 5.99 -5.61 -11.34
CA ILE A 80 5.37 -5.03 -12.55
C ILE A 80 5.76 -3.57 -12.71
N SER A 81 5.61 -3.04 -13.93
CA SER A 81 5.87 -1.63 -14.21
C SER A 81 4.81 -0.72 -13.59
N ALA A 82 5.18 0.55 -13.39
CA ALA A 82 4.27 1.55 -12.86
C ALA A 82 3.08 1.78 -13.79
N GLU A 83 3.29 1.72 -15.10
CA GLU A 83 2.27 1.95 -16.13
C GLU A 83 1.18 0.86 -16.06
N ILE A 84 1.60 -0.41 -16.02
CA ILE A 84 0.68 -1.56 -15.89
C ILE A 84 -0.10 -1.46 -14.57
N ALA A 85 0.58 -1.11 -13.47
CA ALA A 85 -0.08 -0.93 -12.18
C ALA A 85 -1.12 0.18 -12.21
N GLN A 86 -0.84 1.31 -12.88
CA GLN A 86 -1.79 2.41 -13.01
C GLN A 86 -3.04 1.99 -13.81
N GLU A 87 -2.85 1.29 -14.93
CA GLU A 87 -3.96 0.77 -15.73
C GLU A 87 -4.85 -0.17 -14.92
N LEU A 88 -4.23 -1.10 -14.18
CA LEU A 88 -4.95 -2.02 -13.31
C LEU A 88 -5.74 -1.27 -12.23
N LEU A 89 -5.12 -0.29 -11.57
CA LEU A 89 -5.77 0.50 -10.52
C LEU A 89 -6.93 1.34 -11.07
N ARG A 90 -6.84 1.92 -12.27
CA ARG A 90 -7.97 2.61 -12.91
C ARG A 90 -9.16 1.68 -13.17
N VAL A 91 -8.89 0.42 -13.50
CA VAL A 91 -9.94 -0.60 -13.70
C VAL A 91 -10.52 -1.08 -12.37
N LEU A 92 -9.71 -1.18 -11.32
CA LEU A 92 -10.14 -1.69 -10.01
C LEU A 92 -10.76 -0.63 -9.10
N CYS A 93 -10.44 0.64 -9.27
CA CYS A 93 -11.00 1.77 -8.50
C CYS A 93 -12.19 2.39 -9.23
N LYS A 94 -13.31 1.66 -9.36
CA LYS A 94 -14.50 2.15 -10.12
C LYS A 94 -15.45 2.99 -9.31
N ARG A 95 -15.83 2.55 -8.10
CA ARG A 95 -16.84 3.22 -7.26
C ARG A 95 -16.25 3.79 -5.98
N SER A 96 -14.95 3.60 -5.78
CA SER A 96 -14.25 4.03 -4.57
C SER A 96 -12.78 4.28 -4.87
N LYS A 97 -12.13 5.09 -4.03
CA LYS A 97 -10.68 5.37 -4.07
C LYS A 97 -9.83 4.15 -3.68
N VAL A 98 -10.46 3.08 -3.21
CA VAL A 98 -9.85 1.81 -2.85
C VAL A 98 -10.20 0.78 -3.92
N PRO A 99 -9.25 -0.05 -4.38
CA PRO A 99 -9.54 -1.15 -5.30
C PRO A 99 -10.69 -2.02 -4.76
N GLU A 100 -11.67 -2.37 -5.60
CA GLU A 100 -12.83 -3.17 -5.17
C GLU A 100 -12.46 -4.47 -4.41
N PRO A 101 -11.43 -5.24 -4.81
CA PRO A 101 -11.01 -6.42 -4.04
C PRO A 101 -10.55 -6.08 -2.61
N LEU A 102 -9.80 -4.98 -2.44
CA LEU A 102 -9.31 -4.53 -1.14
C LEU A 102 -10.47 -3.99 -0.27
N ARG A 103 -11.43 -3.29 -0.90
CA ARG A 103 -12.65 -2.83 -0.21
C ARG A 103 -13.47 -4.01 0.31
N LEU A 104 -13.63 -5.06 -0.49
CA LEU A 104 -14.33 -6.28 -0.07
C LEU A 104 -13.60 -6.99 1.06
N ALA A 105 -12.27 -7.14 0.97
CA ALA A 105 -11.46 -7.73 2.02
C ALA A 105 -11.60 -6.95 3.34
N HIS A 106 -11.60 -5.62 3.30
CA HIS A 106 -11.84 -4.78 4.49
C HIS A 106 -13.22 -5.02 5.10
N LEU A 107 -14.29 -5.05 4.28
CA LEU A 107 -15.65 -5.31 4.77
C LEU A 107 -15.76 -6.68 5.46
N ILE A 108 -15.13 -7.72 4.89
CA ILE A 108 -15.10 -9.05 5.50
C ILE A 108 -14.28 -9.04 6.81
N ALA A 109 -13.12 -8.40 6.83
CA ALA A 109 -12.28 -8.34 8.01
C ALA A 109 -12.92 -7.53 9.15
N SER A 110 -13.79 -6.56 8.87
CA SER A 110 -14.48 -5.74 9.88
C SER A 110 -15.67 -6.42 10.55
N ILE A 111 -16.16 -7.53 9.99
CA ILE A 111 -17.27 -8.31 10.58
C ILE A 111 -16.80 -9.56 11.33
N LEU A 112 -15.51 -9.89 11.23
CA LEU A 112 -14.83 -10.96 11.96
C LEU A 112 -14.24 -10.40 13.27
#